data_AF-A0AAJ2P3K9-F1
#
_entry.id   AF-A0AAJ2P3K9-F1
#
_cell.length_a   1.000
_cell.length_b   1.000
_cell.length_c   1.000
_cell.angle_alpha   90.00
_cell.angle_beta   90.00
_cell.angle_gamma   90.00
#
_symmetry.space_group_name_H-M   'P 1'
#
loop_
_entity.id
_entity.type
_entity.pdbx_description
1 polymer ?
#
loop_
_entity_poly.entity_id
_entity_poly.type
_entity_poly.pdbx_seq_one_letter_code
_entity_poly.pdbx_strand_id
1 'polypeptide(L)'
;MTKNNREEILNDIYNLILNPATSAWERSLLSSAKNAIGEDMNFERQLSKLEFELRPLAVRNNLTADVTDFYMKITGNSPDHLQFDFSKHYAKDLSYQDRAIFAGGCFWCMVEPFENERGIVSVLSGYTGGHVDHPTYEQVVSGYTGHVEAVEIIFDTRIIQYTELLDLYWQITDPTDEFGQINDHGDNYRPVIFVRNEEQRKIAESSKLKLAESGMYNRPIVTAIEPATKFWPAENFHQQFYKKNPKKYKIIEKSRQRYLAFQHLQGRIRLGLKGLTKKH
;
A
#
# COMPACT_ATOMS: atom_id res chain seq x y z
N MET A 1 6.64 -33.22 -5.38
CA MET A 1 5.59 -32.57 -4.57
C MET A 1 4.73 -33.58 -3.82
N THR A 2 4.15 -33.22 -2.67
CA THR A 2 3.12 -34.03 -1.99
C THR A 2 1.77 -33.88 -2.69
N LYS A 3 0.84 -34.84 -2.53
CA LYS A 3 -0.52 -34.75 -3.11
C LYS A 3 -1.26 -33.48 -2.66
N ASN A 4 -1.06 -33.07 -1.40
CA ASN A 4 -1.64 -31.83 -0.85
C ASN A 4 -1.15 -30.57 -1.60
N ASN A 5 0.11 -30.54 -2.05
CA ASN A 5 0.65 -29.40 -2.80
C ASN A 5 0.05 -29.30 -4.22
N ARG A 6 -0.31 -30.44 -4.83
CA ARG A 6 -0.96 -30.46 -6.15
C ARG A 6 -2.35 -29.83 -6.13
N GLU A 7 -3.18 -30.21 -5.16
CA GLU A 7 -4.55 -29.67 -5.02
C GLU A 7 -4.52 -28.17 -4.69
N GLU A 8 -3.57 -27.76 -3.84
CA GLU A 8 -3.37 -26.35 -3.51
C GLU A 8 -3.01 -25.51 -4.75
N ILE A 9 -2.03 -25.94 -5.54
CA ILE A 9 -1.63 -25.23 -6.77
C ILE A 9 -2.77 -25.18 -7.79
N LEU A 10 -3.57 -26.24 -7.91
CA LEU A 10 -4.73 -26.25 -8.80
C LEU A 10 -5.80 -25.25 -8.36
N ASN A 11 -6.05 -25.15 -7.05
CA ASN A 11 -6.96 -24.15 -6.50
C ASN A 11 -6.44 -22.73 -6.74
N ASP A 12 -5.14 -22.50 -6.57
CA ASP A 12 -4.52 -21.20 -6.88
C ASP A 12 -4.72 -20.85 -8.36
N ILE A 13 -4.42 -21.77 -9.28
CA ILE A 13 -4.64 -21.56 -10.73
C ILE A 13 -6.12 -21.22 -11.00
N TYR A 14 -7.05 -21.93 -10.38
CA TYR A 14 -8.48 -21.66 -10.55
C TYR A 14 -8.87 -20.27 -10.05
N ASN A 15 -8.41 -19.89 -8.86
CA ASN A 15 -8.68 -18.58 -8.26
C ASN A 15 -8.12 -17.45 -9.12
N LEU A 16 -6.89 -17.61 -9.65
CA LEU A 16 -6.29 -16.64 -10.57
C LEU A 16 -7.07 -16.51 -11.88
N ILE A 17 -7.61 -17.61 -12.42
CA ILE A 17 -8.44 -17.54 -13.64
C ILE A 17 -9.70 -16.69 -13.39
N LEU A 18 -10.33 -16.85 -12.22
CA LEU A 18 -11.54 -16.12 -11.84
C LEU A 18 -11.29 -14.68 -11.40
N ASN A 19 -10.06 -14.37 -10.98
CA ASN A 19 -9.71 -13.05 -10.47
C ASN A 19 -9.80 -12.00 -11.60
N PRO A 20 -10.61 -10.94 -11.47
CA PRO A 20 -10.71 -9.88 -12.49
C PRO A 20 -9.39 -9.13 -12.70
N ALA A 21 -8.52 -9.06 -11.69
CA ALA A 21 -7.20 -8.40 -11.78
C ALA A 21 -6.22 -9.15 -12.70
N THR A 22 -6.40 -10.46 -12.89
CA THR A 22 -5.52 -11.24 -13.75
C THR A 22 -5.66 -10.81 -15.21
N SER A 23 -4.52 -10.54 -15.88
CA SER A 23 -4.54 -10.07 -17.26
C SER A 23 -5.09 -11.13 -18.21
N ALA A 24 -5.62 -10.71 -19.37
CA ALA A 24 -6.15 -11.63 -20.38
C ALA A 24 -5.09 -12.65 -20.85
N TRP A 25 -3.85 -12.21 -20.99
CA TRP A 25 -2.74 -13.07 -21.40
C TRP A 25 -2.39 -14.10 -20.33
N GLU A 26 -2.22 -13.68 -19.06
CA GLU A 26 -1.96 -14.61 -17.95
C GLU A 26 -3.11 -15.60 -17.76
N ARG A 27 -4.36 -15.13 -17.84
CA ARG A 27 -5.55 -15.98 -17.74
C ARG A 27 -5.57 -17.04 -18.84
N SER A 28 -5.13 -16.71 -20.04
CA SER A 28 -5.01 -17.67 -21.15
C SER A 28 -3.96 -18.75 -20.85
N LEU A 29 -2.79 -18.37 -20.31
CA LEU A 29 -1.75 -19.32 -19.90
C LEU A 29 -2.23 -20.24 -18.77
N LEU A 30 -2.83 -19.66 -17.73
CA LEU A 30 -3.39 -20.38 -16.58
C LEU A 30 -4.50 -21.35 -16.99
N SER A 31 -5.42 -20.92 -17.87
CA SER A 31 -6.50 -21.77 -18.39
C SER A 31 -5.95 -22.93 -19.22
N SER A 32 -4.94 -22.67 -20.05
CA SER A 32 -4.27 -23.70 -20.85
C SER A 32 -3.58 -24.73 -19.95
N ALA A 33 -2.89 -24.28 -18.90
CA ALA A 33 -2.26 -25.16 -17.92
C ALA A 33 -3.30 -25.99 -17.15
N LYS A 34 -4.39 -25.37 -16.69
CA LYS A 34 -5.50 -26.06 -16.00
C LYS A 34 -6.08 -27.19 -16.85
N ASN A 35 -6.40 -26.92 -18.12
CA ASN A 35 -6.98 -27.92 -19.02
C ASN A 35 -5.98 -29.06 -19.26
N ALA A 36 -4.71 -28.74 -19.53
CA ALA A 36 -3.67 -29.74 -19.74
C ALA A 36 -3.41 -30.62 -18.50
N ILE A 37 -3.51 -30.07 -17.28
CA ILE A 37 -3.41 -30.84 -16.03
C ILE A 37 -4.62 -31.77 -15.83
N GLY A 38 -5.80 -31.38 -16.32
CA GLY A 38 -7.00 -32.22 -16.28
C GLY A 38 -6.98 -33.36 -17.30
N GLU A 39 -6.29 -33.17 -18.43
CA GLU A 39 -6.19 -34.12 -19.54
C GLU A 39 -4.97 -35.07 -19.45
N ASP A 40 -3.85 -34.64 -18.85
CA ASP A 40 -2.58 -35.37 -18.78
C ASP A 40 -2.21 -35.74 -17.32
N MET A 41 -1.67 -36.93 -17.09
CA MET A 41 -1.29 -37.41 -15.75
C MET A 41 -0.01 -36.76 -15.20
N ASN A 42 0.74 -36.00 -16.00
CA ASN A 42 2.02 -35.40 -15.58
C ASN A 42 1.88 -33.92 -15.18
N PHE A 43 1.38 -33.70 -13.97
CA PHE A 43 1.24 -32.39 -13.33
C PHE A 43 2.53 -31.55 -13.34
N GLU A 44 3.67 -32.15 -12.98
CA GLU A 44 4.96 -31.45 -12.87
C GLU A 44 5.38 -30.88 -14.23
N ARG A 45 5.21 -31.64 -15.32
CA ARG A 45 5.54 -31.17 -16.67
C ARG A 45 4.71 -29.95 -17.07
N GLN A 46 3.40 -29.96 -16.77
CA GLN A 46 2.52 -28.85 -17.11
C GLN A 46 2.81 -27.62 -16.24
N LEU A 47 3.15 -27.84 -14.97
CA LEU A 47 3.56 -26.76 -14.08
C LEU A 47 4.88 -26.11 -14.53
N SER A 48 5.89 -26.90 -14.91
CA SER A 48 7.14 -26.38 -15.47
C SER A 48 6.93 -25.63 -16.79
N LYS A 49 5.98 -26.07 -17.62
CA LYS A 49 5.62 -25.34 -18.84
C LYS A 49 4.99 -23.99 -18.51
N LEU A 50 4.04 -23.94 -17.56
CA LEU A 50 3.44 -22.69 -17.10
C LEU A 50 4.50 -21.74 -16.52
N GLU A 51 5.39 -22.24 -15.67
CA GLU A 51 6.52 -21.47 -15.13
C GLU A 51 7.38 -20.87 -16.26
N PHE A 52 7.73 -21.67 -17.27
CA PHE A 52 8.51 -21.21 -18.42
C PHE A 52 7.82 -20.08 -19.19
N GLU A 53 6.52 -20.17 -19.42
CA GLU A 53 5.74 -19.13 -20.12
C GLU A 53 5.59 -17.84 -19.30
N LEU A 54 5.49 -17.95 -17.97
CA LEU A 54 5.40 -16.78 -17.08
C LEU A 54 6.76 -16.09 -16.85
N ARG A 55 7.87 -16.84 -16.95
CA ARG A 55 9.22 -16.34 -16.62
C ARG A 55 9.60 -15.03 -17.35
N PRO A 56 9.38 -14.84 -18.66
CA PRO A 56 9.72 -13.58 -19.33
C PRO A 56 8.96 -12.37 -18.78
N LEU A 57 7.72 -12.57 -18.31
CA LEU A 57 6.92 -11.52 -17.68
C LEU A 57 7.41 -11.25 -16.26
N ALA A 58 7.72 -12.30 -15.50
CA ALA A 58 8.25 -12.21 -14.14
C ALA A 58 9.58 -11.43 -14.11
N VAL A 59 10.53 -11.76 -15.00
CA VAL A 59 11.83 -11.09 -15.10
C VAL A 59 11.67 -9.59 -15.42
N ARG A 60 10.62 -9.21 -16.12
CA ARG A 60 10.30 -7.82 -16.48
C ARG A 60 9.40 -7.10 -15.47
N ASN A 61 9.02 -7.75 -14.36
CA ASN A 61 8.01 -7.25 -13.41
C ASN A 61 6.69 -6.84 -14.11
N ASN A 62 6.26 -7.66 -15.08
CA ASN A 62 5.06 -7.42 -15.88
C ASN A 62 4.00 -8.51 -15.67
N LEU A 63 4.06 -9.18 -14.52
CA LEU A 63 2.98 -10.03 -14.04
C LEU A 63 2.06 -9.19 -13.16
N THR A 64 0.78 -9.53 -13.15
CA THR A 64 -0.19 -9.01 -12.18
C THR A 64 0.20 -9.47 -10.76
N ALA A 65 -0.27 -8.73 -9.76
CA ALA A 65 0.06 -8.93 -8.36
C ALA A 65 -0.07 -10.41 -7.92
N ASP A 66 -1.26 -10.98 -8.06
CA ASP A 66 -1.54 -12.33 -7.58
C ASP A 66 -0.85 -13.42 -8.43
N VAL A 67 -0.63 -13.17 -9.73
CA VAL A 67 0.15 -14.08 -10.59
C VAL A 67 1.63 -14.03 -10.23
N THR A 68 2.14 -12.88 -9.78
CA THR A 68 3.51 -12.75 -9.27
C THR A 68 3.68 -13.60 -8.01
N ASP A 69 2.75 -13.52 -7.05
CA ASP A 69 2.80 -14.32 -5.83
C ASP A 69 2.74 -15.82 -6.14
N PHE A 70 1.86 -16.23 -7.05
CA PHE A 70 1.79 -17.60 -7.53
C PHE A 70 3.10 -18.06 -8.20
N TYR A 71 3.68 -17.24 -9.08
CA TYR A 71 4.95 -17.54 -9.73
C TYR A 71 6.09 -17.73 -8.72
N MET A 72 6.16 -16.87 -7.70
CA MET A 72 7.17 -16.96 -6.63
C MET A 72 6.97 -18.23 -5.80
N LYS A 73 5.72 -18.60 -5.52
CA LYS A 73 5.36 -19.86 -4.83
C LYS A 73 5.84 -21.09 -5.60
N ILE A 74 5.54 -21.19 -6.90
CA ILE A 74 5.88 -22.38 -7.69
C ILE A 74 7.37 -22.48 -8.02
N THR A 75 8.11 -21.37 -8.00
CA THR A 75 9.57 -21.35 -8.24
C THR A 75 10.40 -21.55 -6.97
N GLY A 76 9.77 -21.65 -5.79
CA GLY A 76 10.47 -21.77 -4.52
C GLY A 76 11.25 -20.52 -4.10
N ASN A 77 11.03 -19.38 -4.78
CA ASN A 77 11.64 -18.08 -4.44
C ASN A 77 10.76 -17.27 -3.48
N SER A 78 9.91 -17.96 -2.73
CA SER A 78 8.91 -17.34 -1.90
C SER A 78 9.52 -16.76 -0.61
N PRO A 79 9.22 -15.50 -0.24
CA PRO A 79 9.44 -15.06 1.13
C PRO A 79 8.56 -15.86 2.10
N ASP A 80 9.01 -16.00 3.36
CA ASP A 80 8.37 -16.81 4.43
C ASP A 80 6.93 -16.37 4.81
N HIS A 81 6.36 -15.36 4.15
CA HIS A 81 5.04 -14.79 4.39
C HIS A 81 4.26 -14.62 3.06
N LEU A 82 3.77 -15.73 2.50
CA LEU A 82 2.99 -15.70 1.25
C LEU A 82 1.59 -15.14 1.39
N GLN A 83 1.04 -15.08 2.60
CA GLN A 83 -0.35 -14.68 2.80
C GLN A 83 -0.41 -13.67 3.94
N PHE A 84 -0.81 -12.46 3.58
CA PHE A 84 -1.14 -11.44 4.55
C PHE A 84 -2.43 -11.82 5.27
N ASP A 85 -2.44 -11.64 6.58
CA ASP A 85 -3.63 -11.89 7.40
C ASP A 85 -4.63 -10.74 7.25
N PHE A 86 -5.58 -10.89 6.33
CA PHE A 86 -6.67 -9.94 6.15
C PHE A 86 -7.76 -10.05 7.23
N SER A 87 -7.72 -11.04 8.14
CA SER A 87 -8.80 -11.24 9.13
C SER A 87 -8.99 -10.03 10.03
N LYS A 88 -7.90 -9.32 10.37
CA LYS A 88 -7.94 -8.11 11.20
C LYS A 88 -8.72 -6.98 10.54
N HIS A 89 -8.68 -6.87 9.22
CA HIS A 89 -9.46 -5.88 8.48
C HIS A 89 -10.97 -6.08 8.69
N TYR A 90 -11.42 -7.33 8.58
CA TYR A 90 -12.84 -7.69 8.68
C TYR A 90 -13.34 -7.88 10.12
N ALA A 91 -12.43 -7.97 11.09
CA ALA A 91 -12.78 -8.08 12.50
C ALA A 91 -13.40 -6.79 13.03
N LYS A 92 -14.35 -6.94 13.96
CA LYS A 92 -14.87 -5.79 14.72
C LYS A 92 -13.78 -5.29 15.67
N ASP A 93 -13.60 -3.98 15.71
CA ASP A 93 -12.66 -3.33 16.63
C ASP A 93 -13.00 -3.66 18.08
N LEU A 94 -11.96 -3.99 18.86
CA LEU A 94 -12.07 -4.12 20.31
C LEU A 94 -12.26 -2.73 20.94
N SER A 95 -12.76 -2.66 22.17
CA SER A 95 -13.04 -1.37 22.85
C SER A 95 -11.81 -0.49 23.09
N TYR A 96 -10.61 -1.07 22.96
CA TYR A 96 -9.32 -0.38 23.08
C TYR A 96 -8.59 -0.27 21.73
N GLN A 97 -9.30 -0.47 20.63
CA GLN A 97 -8.76 -0.32 19.29
C GLN A 97 -9.50 0.79 18.55
N ASP A 98 -8.76 1.51 17.72
CA ASP A 98 -9.31 2.40 16.72
C ASP A 98 -8.53 2.23 15.40
N ARG A 99 -9.02 2.86 14.33
CA ARG A 99 -8.43 2.81 12.99
C ARG A 99 -8.15 4.19 12.46
N ALA A 100 -6.97 4.34 11.86
CA ALA A 100 -6.60 5.50 11.07
C ALA A 100 -6.49 5.10 9.60
N ILE A 101 -6.94 5.95 8.68
CA ILE A 101 -6.81 5.70 7.24
C ILE A 101 -6.11 6.90 6.60
N PHE A 102 -4.93 6.66 6.04
CA PHE A 102 -4.08 7.70 5.48
C PHE A 102 -3.69 7.40 4.04
N ALA A 103 -3.90 8.36 3.15
CA ALA A 103 -3.35 8.41 1.80
C ALA A 103 -2.25 9.48 1.75
N GLY A 104 -1.12 9.13 1.12
CA GLY A 104 0.09 9.93 1.18
C GLY A 104 1.12 9.52 0.13
N GLY A 105 0.65 9.04 -1.02
CA GLY A 105 1.50 8.58 -2.12
C GLY A 105 1.46 7.07 -2.26
N CYS A 106 2.52 6.48 -2.81
CA CYS A 106 2.61 5.02 -2.89
C CYS A 106 2.49 4.39 -1.49
N PHE A 107 1.49 3.54 -1.31
CA PHE A 107 1.20 2.90 -0.02
C PHE A 107 2.36 2.03 0.50
N TRP A 108 3.28 1.57 -0.36
CA TRP A 108 4.44 0.79 0.04
C TRP A 108 5.36 1.59 0.94
N CYS A 109 5.47 2.90 0.72
CA CYS A 109 6.25 3.81 1.53
C CYS A 109 5.62 4.13 2.88
N MET A 110 4.31 3.91 3.01
CA MET A 110 3.52 4.24 4.18
C MET A 110 3.50 3.10 5.20
N VAL A 111 3.56 1.84 4.75
CA VAL A 111 3.37 0.67 5.63
C VAL A 111 4.46 0.55 6.70
N GLU A 112 5.74 0.44 6.30
CA GLU A 112 6.84 0.16 7.25
C GLU A 112 7.00 1.22 8.36
N PRO A 113 6.91 2.54 8.08
CA PRO A 113 6.98 3.55 9.12
C PRO A 113 5.96 3.34 10.24
N PHE A 114 4.73 2.97 9.92
CA PHE A 114 3.71 2.69 10.94
C PHE A 114 3.87 1.28 11.54
N GLU A 115 4.17 0.26 10.75
CA GLU A 115 4.14 -1.15 11.23
C GLU A 115 5.16 -1.41 12.36
N ASN A 116 6.21 -0.60 12.47
CA ASN A 116 7.23 -0.72 13.51
C ASN A 116 6.91 0.05 14.80
N GLU A 117 5.81 0.82 14.85
CA GLU A 117 5.45 1.61 16.02
C GLU A 117 4.82 0.76 17.14
N ARG A 118 5.14 1.10 18.38
CA ARG A 118 4.58 0.38 19.54
C ARG A 118 3.09 0.66 19.66
N GLY A 119 2.28 -0.40 19.74
CA GLY A 119 0.82 -0.27 19.84
C GLY A 119 0.10 -0.43 18.52
N ILE A 120 0.81 -0.57 17.40
CA ILE A 120 0.21 -0.93 16.12
C ILE A 120 -0.13 -2.42 16.09
N VAL A 121 -1.37 -2.72 15.69
CA VAL A 121 -1.92 -4.08 15.61
C VAL A 121 -1.83 -4.60 14.18
N SER A 122 -2.03 -3.73 13.19
CA SER A 122 -1.95 -4.05 11.77
C SER A 122 -1.81 -2.78 10.94
N VAL A 123 -1.07 -2.87 9.83
CA VAL A 123 -1.05 -1.85 8.77
C VAL A 123 -1.31 -2.56 7.45
N LEU A 124 -2.37 -2.13 6.75
CA LEU A 124 -2.88 -2.78 5.54
C LEU A 124 -2.87 -1.79 4.38
N SER A 125 -2.28 -2.17 3.25
CA SER A 125 -2.35 -1.41 2.00
C SER A 125 -3.72 -1.61 1.34
N GLY A 126 -4.29 -0.56 0.75
CA GLY A 126 -5.57 -0.66 0.05
C GLY A 126 -6.00 0.60 -0.68
N TYR A 127 -7.26 0.62 -1.09
CA TYR A 127 -7.88 1.63 -1.93
C TYR A 127 -9.15 2.18 -1.28
N THR A 128 -9.33 3.50 -1.28
CA THR A 128 -10.53 4.14 -0.69
C THR A 128 -10.81 5.51 -1.32
N GLY A 129 -11.95 6.13 -1.00
CA GLY A 129 -12.35 7.46 -1.52
C GLY A 129 -12.91 7.49 -2.95
N GLY A 130 -12.86 6.37 -3.67
CA GLY A 130 -13.41 6.24 -5.03
C GLY A 130 -14.82 5.65 -5.06
N HIS A 131 -15.28 5.32 -6.27
CA HIS A 131 -16.66 4.91 -6.55
C HIS A 131 -16.78 3.52 -7.19
N VAL A 132 -15.66 2.84 -7.43
CA VAL A 132 -15.64 1.49 -8.04
C VAL A 132 -15.54 0.45 -6.93
N ASP A 133 -16.50 -0.47 -6.87
CA ASP A 133 -16.46 -1.56 -5.91
C ASP A 133 -15.42 -2.62 -6.30
N HIS A 134 -14.71 -3.16 -5.30
CA HIS A 134 -13.64 -4.15 -5.47
C HIS A 134 -12.60 -3.74 -6.54
N PRO A 135 -11.99 -2.55 -6.43
CA PRO A 135 -11.05 -2.07 -7.43
C PRO A 135 -9.76 -2.89 -7.40
N THR A 136 -9.18 -3.17 -8.57
CA THR A 136 -7.84 -3.77 -8.69
C THR A 136 -6.77 -2.69 -8.78
N TYR A 137 -5.51 -3.02 -8.49
CA TYR A 137 -4.40 -2.09 -8.64
C TYR A 137 -4.39 -1.40 -10.01
N GLU A 138 -4.54 -2.16 -11.10
CA GLU A 138 -4.52 -1.66 -12.48
C GLU A 138 -5.66 -0.64 -12.73
N GLN A 139 -6.83 -0.90 -12.16
CA GLN A 139 -7.96 0.02 -12.26
C GLN A 139 -7.68 1.31 -11.50
N VAL A 140 -7.08 1.24 -10.31
CA VAL A 140 -6.74 2.42 -9.51
C VAL A 140 -5.67 3.27 -10.19
N VAL A 141 -4.56 2.67 -10.64
CA VAL A 141 -3.46 3.42 -11.28
C VAL A 141 -3.83 4.01 -12.65
N SER A 142 -4.88 3.50 -13.30
CA SER A 142 -5.41 4.11 -14.52
C SER A 142 -6.21 5.40 -14.26
N GLY A 143 -6.53 5.70 -12.99
CA GLY A 143 -7.13 6.95 -12.54
C GLY A 143 -8.65 7.06 -12.63
N TYR A 144 -9.35 6.16 -13.32
CA TYR A 144 -10.80 6.33 -13.54
C TYR A 144 -11.67 5.97 -12.32
N THR A 145 -11.14 5.23 -11.35
CA THR A 145 -11.93 4.72 -10.21
C THR A 145 -12.21 5.78 -9.13
N GLY A 146 -11.46 6.89 -9.16
CA GLY A 146 -11.45 7.92 -8.11
C GLY A 146 -10.78 7.50 -6.80
N HIS A 147 -10.37 6.22 -6.67
CA HIS A 147 -9.69 5.73 -5.48
C HIS A 147 -8.28 6.31 -5.35
N VAL A 148 -7.83 6.41 -4.10
CA VAL A 148 -6.42 6.65 -3.76
C VAL A 148 -5.80 5.41 -3.17
N GLU A 149 -4.48 5.26 -3.35
CA GLU A 149 -3.69 4.37 -2.51
C GLU A 149 -3.64 4.90 -1.08
N ALA A 150 -3.99 4.04 -0.13
CA ALA A 150 -4.05 4.36 1.28
C ALA A 150 -3.57 3.19 2.15
N VAL A 151 -3.27 3.50 3.41
CA VAL A 151 -3.06 2.50 4.46
C VAL A 151 -4.17 2.59 5.50
N GLU A 152 -4.69 1.44 5.91
CA GLU A 152 -5.49 1.29 7.13
C GLU A 152 -4.58 0.85 8.26
N ILE A 153 -4.61 1.56 9.38
CA ILE A 153 -3.80 1.30 10.56
C ILE A 153 -4.75 0.98 11.70
N ILE A 154 -4.69 -0.25 12.22
CA ILE A 154 -5.40 -0.65 13.44
C ILE A 154 -4.42 -0.50 14.60
N PHE A 155 -4.79 0.25 15.64
CA PHE A 155 -3.90 0.56 16.75
C PHE A 155 -4.58 0.43 18.11
N ASP A 156 -3.80 0.14 19.14
CA ASP A 156 -4.24 0.06 20.53
C ASP A 156 -4.19 1.44 21.19
N THR A 157 -5.37 2.00 21.49
CA THR A 157 -5.55 3.35 22.05
C THR A 157 -5.06 3.48 23.48
N ARG A 158 -4.54 2.41 24.10
CA ARG A 158 -3.90 2.45 25.42
C ARG A 158 -2.38 2.64 25.31
N ILE A 159 -1.84 2.51 24.10
CA ILE A 159 -0.40 2.51 23.84
C ILE A 159 0.00 3.67 22.93
N ILE A 160 -0.78 3.93 21.86
CA ILE A 160 -0.51 4.99 20.90
C ILE A 160 -1.79 5.76 20.55
N GLN A 161 -1.67 7.07 20.45
CA GLN A 161 -2.78 7.99 20.17
C GLN A 161 -2.85 8.36 18.68
N TYR A 162 -4.05 8.71 18.23
CA TYR A 162 -4.27 9.18 16.85
C TYR A 162 -3.41 10.41 16.48
N THR A 163 -3.12 11.29 17.44
CA THR A 163 -2.20 12.43 17.25
C THR A 163 -0.78 11.99 16.88
N GLU A 164 -0.28 10.91 17.50
CA GLU A 164 1.07 10.40 17.23
C GLU A 164 1.14 9.80 15.82
N LEU A 165 0.07 9.16 15.36
CA LEU A 165 -0.04 8.67 14.00
C LEU A 165 -0.05 9.81 12.97
N LEU A 166 -0.73 10.93 13.27
CA LEU A 166 -0.69 12.13 12.44
C LEU A 166 0.71 12.76 12.43
N ASP A 167 1.37 12.85 13.57
CA ASP A 167 2.74 13.39 13.66
C ASP A 167 3.72 12.57 12.81
N LEU A 168 3.55 11.25 12.75
CA LEU A 168 4.32 10.38 11.85
C LEU A 168 3.91 10.57 10.38
N TYR A 169 2.60 10.66 10.09
CA TYR A 169 2.09 10.93 8.74
C TYR A 169 2.73 12.17 8.11
N TRP A 170 2.81 13.28 8.85
CA TRP A 170 3.41 14.52 8.37
C TRP A 170 4.92 14.42 8.11
N GLN A 171 5.61 13.49 8.77
CA GLN A 171 7.05 13.28 8.58
C GLN A 171 7.38 12.43 7.36
N ILE A 172 6.44 11.62 6.87
CA ILE A 172 6.67 10.65 5.80
C ILE A 172 6.04 11.03 4.46
N THR A 173 5.20 12.07 4.44
CA THR A 173 4.52 12.61 3.25
C THR A 173 5.01 14.02 2.90
N ASP A 174 4.81 14.47 1.66
CA ASP A 174 4.85 15.89 1.31
C ASP A 174 3.43 16.48 1.40
N PRO A 175 3.09 17.18 2.50
CA PRO A 175 1.75 17.68 2.72
C PRO A 175 1.43 18.93 1.87
N THR A 176 2.33 19.33 0.98
CA THR A 176 2.20 20.50 0.10
C THR A 176 2.06 20.14 -1.39
N ASP A 177 2.10 18.86 -1.73
CA ASP A 177 1.93 18.37 -3.10
C ASP A 177 0.50 17.86 -3.33
N GLU A 178 -0.23 18.53 -4.21
CA GLU A 178 -1.63 18.23 -4.53
C GLU A 178 -1.78 17.22 -5.68
N PHE A 179 -0.75 17.07 -6.53
CA PHE A 179 -0.82 16.27 -7.77
C PHE A 179 -0.09 14.93 -7.67
N GLY A 180 0.38 14.58 -6.48
CA GLY A 180 1.16 13.39 -6.24
C GLY A 180 2.00 13.50 -4.97
N GLN A 181 2.93 12.55 -4.83
CA GLN A 181 3.85 12.46 -3.72
C GLN A 181 5.22 12.02 -4.22
N ILE A 182 6.18 12.94 -4.18
CA ILE A 182 7.60 12.69 -4.41
C ILE A 182 7.89 12.21 -5.85
N ASN A 183 7.80 10.91 -6.10
CA ASN A 183 8.03 10.29 -7.40
C ASN A 183 6.74 9.77 -8.05
N ASP A 184 5.65 9.69 -7.28
CA ASP A 184 4.38 9.12 -7.71
C ASP A 184 3.42 10.26 -8.05
N HIS A 185 2.98 10.34 -9.31
CA HIS A 185 2.10 11.40 -9.80
C HIS A 185 0.75 10.84 -10.23
N GLY A 186 -0.31 11.60 -9.98
CA GLY A 186 -1.69 11.23 -10.30
C GLY A 186 -2.63 11.37 -9.11
N ASP A 187 -3.92 11.54 -9.41
CA ASP A 187 -4.95 11.76 -8.38
C ASP A 187 -5.05 10.59 -7.39
N ASN A 188 -4.68 9.38 -7.81
CA ASN A 188 -4.63 8.18 -6.97
C ASN A 188 -3.51 8.22 -5.91
N TYR A 189 -2.61 9.20 -5.97
CA TYR A 189 -1.51 9.40 -5.02
C TYR A 189 -1.68 10.66 -4.15
N ARG A 190 -2.78 11.41 -4.32
CA ARG A 190 -2.99 12.66 -3.58
C ARG A 190 -3.06 12.42 -2.05
N PRO A 191 -2.57 13.36 -1.23
CA PRO A 191 -2.59 13.20 0.22
C PRO A 191 -3.99 13.44 0.80
N VAL A 192 -4.53 12.46 1.52
CA VAL A 192 -5.84 12.53 2.18
C VAL A 192 -5.78 11.83 3.54
N ILE A 193 -6.34 12.47 4.57
CA ILE A 193 -6.61 11.85 5.86
C ILE A 193 -8.10 11.50 5.91
N PHE A 194 -8.42 10.22 5.99
CA PHE A 194 -9.79 9.74 6.07
C PHE A 194 -10.19 9.52 7.53
N VAL A 195 -11.12 10.34 8.02
CA VAL A 195 -11.54 10.35 9.44
C VAL A 195 -12.81 9.54 9.65
N ARG A 196 -12.83 8.68 10.68
CA ARG A 196 -13.97 7.78 10.97
C ARG A 196 -15.09 8.46 11.74
N ASN A 197 -14.76 9.52 12.48
CA ASN A 197 -15.69 10.23 13.34
C ASN A 197 -15.25 11.69 13.54
N GLU A 198 -16.11 12.44 14.22
CA GLU A 198 -15.91 13.87 14.46
C GLU A 198 -14.70 14.16 15.38
N GLU A 199 -14.35 13.24 16.27
CA GLU A 199 -13.18 13.42 17.14
C GLU A 199 -11.88 13.34 16.34
N GLN A 200 -11.74 12.32 15.47
CA GLN A 200 -10.62 12.24 14.54
C GLN A 200 -10.56 13.45 13.60
N ARG A 201 -11.71 13.98 13.16
CA ARG A 201 -11.78 15.21 12.35
C ARG A 201 -11.13 16.39 13.07
N LYS A 202 -11.59 16.69 14.29
CA LYS A 202 -11.06 17.79 15.10
C LYS A 202 -9.56 17.65 15.34
N ILE A 203 -9.11 16.45 15.67
CA ILE A 203 -7.69 16.17 15.91
C ILE A 203 -6.87 16.37 14.63
N ALA A 204 -7.33 15.84 13.49
CA ALA A 204 -6.66 15.98 12.20
C ALA A 204 -6.59 17.45 11.74
N GLU A 205 -7.69 18.20 11.86
CA GLU A 205 -7.75 19.62 11.51
C GLU A 205 -6.83 20.46 12.42
N SER A 206 -6.82 20.19 13.73
CA SER A 206 -5.90 20.83 14.67
C SER A 206 -4.43 20.52 14.34
N SER A 207 -4.13 19.27 14.01
CA SER A 207 -2.77 18.84 13.62
C SER A 207 -2.32 19.52 12.31
N LYS A 208 -3.20 19.56 11.30
CA LYS A 208 -2.95 20.27 10.04
C LYS A 208 -2.71 21.77 10.25
N LEU A 209 -3.51 22.42 11.11
CA LEU A 209 -3.34 23.84 11.43
C LEU A 209 -2.00 24.10 12.13
N LYS A 210 -1.65 23.28 13.14
CA LYS A 210 -0.34 23.37 13.82
C LYS A 210 0.82 23.23 12.84
N LEU A 211 0.71 22.32 11.87
CA LEU A 211 1.72 22.16 10.82
C LEU A 211 1.82 23.40 9.92
N ALA A 212 0.69 23.96 9.49
CA ALA A 212 0.66 25.17 8.68
C ALA A 212 1.28 26.38 9.42
N GLU A 213 1.00 26.52 10.71
CA GLU A 213 1.50 27.60 11.56
C GLU A 213 2.97 27.43 11.97
N SER A 214 3.51 26.20 11.94
CA SER A 214 4.91 25.90 12.29
C SER A 214 5.93 26.69 11.46
N GLY A 215 5.53 27.15 10.28
CA GLY A 215 6.42 27.80 9.31
C GLY A 215 7.46 26.84 8.71
N MET A 216 7.29 25.53 8.85
CA MET A 216 8.16 24.51 8.24
C MET A 216 8.02 24.49 6.71
N TYR A 217 6.82 24.71 6.18
CA TYR A 217 6.51 24.68 4.74
C TYR A 217 6.27 26.08 4.15
N ASN A 218 6.65 26.30 2.89
CA ASN A 218 6.45 27.58 2.19
C ASN A 218 5.16 27.61 1.38
N ARG A 219 4.71 26.43 0.94
CA ARG A 219 3.43 26.20 0.31
C ARG A 219 2.37 25.88 1.36
N PRO A 220 1.08 26.15 1.06
CA PRO A 220 -0.03 25.73 1.90
C PRO A 220 -0.03 24.21 2.12
N ILE A 221 -0.56 23.79 3.28
CA ILE A 221 -0.80 22.38 3.56
C ILE A 221 -2.10 21.96 2.85
N VAL A 222 -1.97 21.15 1.79
CA VAL A 222 -3.08 20.80 0.88
C VAL A 222 -3.77 19.48 1.24
N THR A 223 -3.18 18.65 2.11
CA THR A 223 -3.75 17.36 2.53
C THR A 223 -5.24 17.48 2.90
N ALA A 224 -6.09 16.75 2.18
CA ALA A 224 -7.53 16.77 2.43
C ALA A 224 -7.89 16.01 3.72
N ILE A 225 -9.00 16.39 4.36
CA ILE A 225 -9.54 15.69 5.55
C ILE A 225 -10.99 15.31 5.25
N GLU A 226 -11.20 14.06 4.86
CA GLU A 226 -12.45 13.56 4.32
C GLU A 226 -13.06 12.48 5.23
N PRO A 227 -14.39 12.30 5.27
CA PRO A 227 -14.98 11.16 5.95
C PRO A 227 -14.46 9.84 5.36
N ALA A 228 -14.13 8.88 6.21
CA ALA A 228 -13.76 7.54 5.77
C ALA A 228 -14.92 6.90 4.99
N THR A 229 -14.58 6.32 3.84
CA THR A 229 -15.49 5.52 3.02
C THR A 229 -15.06 4.05 3.10
N LYS A 230 -15.66 3.18 2.28
CA LYS A 230 -15.26 1.77 2.25
C LYS A 230 -13.78 1.66 1.88
N PHE A 231 -13.06 0.85 2.65
CA PHE A 231 -11.66 0.52 2.39
C PHE A 231 -11.60 -0.83 1.70
N TRP A 232 -10.90 -0.90 0.58
CA TRP A 232 -10.70 -2.11 -0.21
C TRP A 232 -9.27 -2.59 -0.04
N PRO A 233 -9.03 -3.74 0.61
CA PRO A 233 -7.68 -4.28 0.74
C PRO A 233 -7.04 -4.49 -0.65
N ALA A 234 -5.79 -4.05 -0.80
CA ALA A 234 -5.01 -4.34 -2.00
C ALA A 234 -4.58 -5.82 -2.02
N GLU A 235 -4.21 -6.28 -3.20
CA GLU A 235 -3.74 -7.64 -3.46
C GLU A 235 -2.55 -8.00 -2.54
N ASN A 236 -2.41 -9.29 -2.24
CA ASN A 236 -1.41 -9.76 -1.26
C ASN A 236 0.00 -9.29 -1.60
N PHE A 237 0.37 -9.27 -2.87
CA PHE A 237 1.65 -8.76 -3.38
C PHE A 237 2.02 -7.38 -2.81
N HIS A 238 1.05 -6.48 -2.66
CA HIS A 238 1.28 -5.12 -2.16
C HIS A 238 1.43 -5.05 -0.64
N GLN A 239 0.98 -6.08 0.08
CA GLN A 239 1.05 -6.15 1.53
C GLN A 239 2.47 -6.44 2.01
N GLN A 240 2.91 -5.68 3.01
CA GLN A 240 4.27 -5.78 3.57
C GLN A 240 5.36 -5.82 2.49
N PHE A 241 5.21 -4.99 1.45
CA PHE A 241 6.09 -4.97 0.28
C PHE A 241 7.57 -4.80 0.67
N TYR A 242 7.86 -4.06 1.74
CA TYR A 242 9.21 -3.89 2.27
C TYR A 242 9.87 -5.19 2.75
N LYS A 243 9.08 -6.16 3.25
CA LYS A 243 9.52 -7.51 3.61
C LYS A 243 9.65 -8.41 2.39
N LYS A 244 8.69 -8.35 1.47
CA LYS A 244 8.63 -9.22 0.28
C LYS A 244 9.67 -8.84 -0.78
N ASN A 245 9.91 -7.54 -0.98
CA ASN A 245 10.78 -6.98 -2.01
C ASN A 245 11.77 -5.94 -1.43
N PRO A 246 12.64 -6.33 -0.48
CA PRO A 246 13.46 -5.38 0.29
C PRO A 246 14.43 -4.56 -0.57
N LYS A 247 14.93 -5.13 -1.67
CA LYS A 247 15.84 -4.40 -2.58
C LYS A 247 15.12 -3.25 -3.29
N LYS A 248 13.95 -3.53 -3.89
CA LYS A 248 13.16 -2.51 -4.59
C LYS A 248 12.63 -1.47 -3.61
N TYR A 249 12.15 -1.92 -2.45
CA TYR A 249 11.70 -1.02 -1.39
C TYR A 249 12.79 -0.04 -0.93
N LYS A 250 14.02 -0.51 -0.63
CA LYS A 250 15.14 0.36 -0.21
C LYS A 250 15.48 1.45 -1.23
N ILE A 251 15.27 1.21 -2.52
CA ILE A 251 15.50 2.23 -3.56
C ILE A 251 14.46 3.34 -3.44
N ILE A 252 13.18 2.96 -3.30
CA ILE A 252 12.05 3.90 -3.19
C ILE A 252 12.17 4.69 -1.87
N GLU A 253 12.41 4.00 -0.75
CA GLU A 253 12.58 4.59 0.57
C GLU A 253 13.71 5.63 0.59
N LYS A 254 14.88 5.29 0.01
CA LYS A 254 16.03 6.21 -0.06
C LYS A 254 15.71 7.46 -0.88
N SER A 255 14.93 7.33 -1.95
CA SER A 255 14.47 8.48 -2.74
C SER A 255 13.58 9.40 -1.91
N ARG A 256 12.60 8.81 -1.22
CA ARG A 256 11.69 9.53 -0.31
C ARG A 256 12.43 10.26 0.81
N GLN A 257 13.33 9.56 1.51
CA GLN A 257 14.10 10.14 2.61
C GLN A 257 14.95 11.34 2.14
N ARG A 258 15.59 11.24 0.97
CA ARG A 258 16.37 12.34 0.40
C ARG A 258 15.50 13.56 0.08
N TYR A 259 14.34 13.33 -0.53
CA TYR A 259 13.39 14.39 -0.84
C TYR A 259 12.93 15.13 0.42
N LEU A 260 12.43 14.39 1.42
CA LEU A 260 11.91 14.96 2.66
C LEU A 260 13.02 15.64 3.48
N ALA A 261 14.22 15.06 3.53
CA ALA A 261 15.37 15.68 4.21
C ALA A 261 15.74 17.03 3.59
N PHE A 262 15.71 17.13 2.25
CA PHE A 262 15.93 18.39 1.56
C PHE A 262 14.84 19.41 1.89
N GLN A 263 13.57 19.01 1.84
CA GLN A 263 12.44 19.88 2.18
C GLN A 263 12.51 20.39 3.63
N HIS A 264 12.78 19.51 4.60
CA HIS A 264 12.94 19.87 6.01
C HIS A 264 14.17 20.77 6.25
N LEU A 265 15.26 20.57 5.51
CA LEU A 265 16.43 21.45 5.59
C LEU A 265 16.08 22.87 5.12
N GLN A 266 15.39 23.00 3.98
CA GLN A 266 14.91 24.29 3.47
C GLN A 266 14.00 24.99 4.48
N GLY A 267 13.07 24.24 5.09
CA GLY A 267 12.20 24.74 6.16
C GLY A 267 12.99 25.31 7.34
N ARG A 268 13.95 24.53 7.87
CA ARG A 268 14.79 24.93 9.01
C ARG A 268 15.64 26.16 8.72
N ILE A 269 16.29 26.23 7.56
CA ILE A 269 17.10 27.39 7.15
C ILE A 269 16.24 28.65 7.14
N ARG A 270 15.05 28.57 6.53
CA ARG A 270 14.13 29.71 6.45
C ARG A 270 13.63 30.16 7.82
N LEU A 271 13.31 29.23 8.73
CA LEU A 271 12.94 29.58 10.10
C LEU A 271 14.10 30.27 10.84
N GLY A 272 15.32 29.79 10.67
CA GLY A 272 16.53 30.43 11.21
C GLY A 272 16.71 31.87 10.70
N LEU A 273 16.56 32.09 9.39
CA LEU A 273 16.64 33.42 8.77
C LEU A 273 15.54 34.37 9.28
N LYS A 274 14.28 33.91 9.39
CA LYS A 274 13.18 34.70 9.97
C LYS A 274 13.41 35.05 11.45
N GLY A 275 14.04 34.16 12.20
CA GLY A 275 14.40 34.41 13.60
C GLY A 275 15.48 35.49 13.76
N LEU A 276 16.39 35.59 12.79
CA LEU A 276 17.42 36.65 12.76
C LEU A 276 16.82 38.01 12.39
N THR A 277 15.88 38.08 11.45
CA THR A 277 15.26 39.35 11.02
C THR A 277 14.26 39.93 12.02
N LYS A 278 13.67 39.11 12.91
CA LYS A 278 12.80 39.59 14.00
C LYS A 278 13.55 40.17 15.22
N LYS A 279 14.89 40.05 15.28
CA LYS A 279 15.72 40.54 16.39
C LYS A 279 16.32 41.94 16.15
N HIS A 280 15.88 42.64 15.11
CA HIS A 280 16.21 44.03 14.80
C HIS A 280 14.92 44.84 14.64
#